data_AF-A0A969MMG2-F1
#
_entry.id   AF-A0A969MMG2-F1
#
_cell.length_a   1.000
_cell.length_b   1.000
_cell.length_c   1.000
_cell.angle_alpha   90.00
_cell.angle_beta   90.00
_cell.angle_gamma   90.00
#
_symmetry.space_group_name_H-M   'P 1'
#
loop_
_entity.id
_entity.type
_entity.pdbx_description
1 polymer ?
#
loop_
_entity_poly.entity_id
_entity_poly.type
_entity_poly.pdbx_seq_one_letter_code
_entity_poly.pdbx_strand_id
1 'polypeptide(L)'
;MSLSDGSVKLIENIIKGDKVITHKGNNKRVYETLKRKYNGIIYNFELENGRKIKNVTEEHPFYVLNENTLKYEWIKAKDLKINHLLVRGESKILKSDNIEDMDFWWLLGLFQAEGYIRIQKSTHYAVLTIHKKELKYVRKILNKFNLNFQ
;
A
#
# COMPACT_ATOMS: atom_id res chain seq x y z
N MET A 1 -3.93 8.52 5.38
CA MET A 1 -4.13 9.12 4.05
C MET A 1 -3.13 8.52 3.08
N SER A 2 -3.59 8.00 1.95
CA SER A 2 -2.71 7.42 0.93
C SER A 2 -2.15 8.51 0.02
N LEU A 3 -0.83 8.58 -0.09
CA LEU A 3 -0.12 9.50 -0.97
C LEU A 3 0.03 8.88 -2.37
N SER A 4 0.32 9.72 -3.36
CA SER A 4 0.46 9.30 -4.76
C SER A 4 1.63 8.35 -5.02
N ASP A 5 2.62 8.31 -4.13
CA ASP A 5 3.79 7.43 -4.20
C ASP A 5 3.55 6.06 -3.55
N GLY A 6 2.34 5.79 -3.08
CA GLY A 6 1.97 4.54 -2.41
C GLY A 6 2.24 4.53 -0.90
N SER A 7 2.89 5.57 -0.35
CA SER A 7 3.09 5.71 1.09
C SER A 7 1.80 6.15 1.81
N VAL A 8 1.79 5.99 3.13
CA VAL A 8 0.67 6.39 3.98
C VAL A 8 1.13 7.43 4.99
N LYS A 9 0.39 8.53 5.08
CA LYS A 9 0.62 9.63 6.04
C LYS A 9 -0.59 9.79 6.96
N LEU A 10 -0.38 10.08 8.24
CA LEU A 10 -1.48 10.44 9.14
C LEU A 10 -2.20 11.69 8.63
N ILE A 11 -3.51 11.76 8.82
CA ILE A 11 -4.32 12.89 8.29
C ILE A 11 -3.90 14.23 8.89
N GLU A 12 -3.51 14.23 10.17
CA GLU A 12 -2.99 15.41 10.89
C GLU A 12 -1.66 15.93 10.36
N ASN A 13 -0.90 15.08 9.64
CA ASN A 13 0.40 15.41 9.08
C ASN A 13 0.32 15.76 7.59
N ILE A 14 -0.85 15.68 6.96
CA ILE A 14 -1.04 16.12 5.57
C ILE A 14 -0.85 17.63 5.51
N ILE A 15 -0.13 18.10 4.48
CA ILE A 15 0.11 19.53 4.25
C ILE A 15 -0.31 19.94 2.84
N LYS A 16 -0.54 21.24 2.66
CA LYS A 16 -0.74 21.83 1.34
C LYS A 16 0.42 21.45 0.44
N GLY A 17 0.10 20.86 -0.70
CA GLY A 17 1.07 20.43 -1.68
C GLY A 17 1.36 18.93 -1.73
N ASP A 18 1.00 18.16 -0.70
CA ASP A 18 1.04 16.70 -0.74
C ASP A 18 0.19 16.20 -1.93
N LYS A 19 0.65 15.15 -2.61
CA LYS A 19 -0.11 14.49 -3.70
C LYS A 19 -0.81 13.25 -3.13
N VAL A 20 -2.12 13.18 -3.27
CA VAL A 20 -2.97 12.10 -2.74
C VAL A 20 -3.72 11.38 -3.85
N ILE A 21 -4.06 10.12 -3.59
CA ILE A 21 -4.86 9.30 -4.50
C ILE A 21 -6.35 9.56 -4.24
N THR A 22 -7.10 9.87 -5.29
CA THR A 22 -8.55 10.05 -5.21
C THR A 22 -9.30 8.72 -5.32
N HIS A 23 -10.59 8.69 -4.98
CA HIS A 23 -11.45 7.51 -5.18
C HIS A 23 -11.50 7.01 -6.64
N LYS A 24 -11.17 7.87 -7.62
CA LYS A 24 -11.07 7.52 -9.05
C LYS A 24 -9.69 6.99 -9.46
N GLY A 25 -8.77 6.79 -8.51
CA GLY A 25 -7.40 6.35 -8.76
C GLY A 25 -6.47 7.40 -9.38
N ASN A 26 -6.93 8.65 -9.51
CA ASN A 26 -6.12 9.74 -10.04
C ASN A 26 -5.40 10.50 -8.91
N ASN A 27 -4.21 11.01 -9.21
CA ASN A 27 -3.41 11.82 -8.29
C ASN A 27 -3.89 13.27 -8.28
N LYS A 28 -4.10 13.84 -7.10
CA LYS A 28 -4.41 15.27 -6.92
C LYS A 28 -3.56 15.89 -5.83
N ARG A 29 -3.24 17.16 -6.00
CA ARG A 29 -2.50 17.96 -5.01
C ARG A 29 -3.47 18.49 -3.96
N VAL A 30 -3.10 18.38 -2.69
CA VAL A 30 -3.83 18.97 -1.56
C VAL A 30 -3.71 20.50 -1.66
N TYR A 31 -4.84 21.18 -1.82
CA TYR A 31 -4.90 22.63 -1.93
C TYR A 31 -4.88 23.31 -0.55
N GLU A 32 -5.54 22.71 0.43
CA GLU A 32 -5.72 23.25 1.77
C GLU A 32 -6.01 22.10 2.75
N THR A 33 -5.70 22.31 4.03
CA THR A 33 -6.08 21.42 5.12
C THR A 33 -7.01 22.16 6.07
N LEU A 34 -8.08 21.48 6.49
CA LEU A 34 -9.09 22.06 7.36
C LEU A 34 -8.91 21.52 8.78
N LYS A 35 -8.89 22.43 9.76
CA LYS A 35 -8.88 22.08 11.19
C LYS A 35 -9.94 22.89 11.90
N ARG A 36 -10.86 22.20 12.58
CA ARG A 36 -11.94 22.82 13.34
C ARG A 36 -12.17 22.08 14.64
N LYS A 37 -12.62 22.79 15.67
CA LYS A 37 -13.21 22.13 16.85
C LYS A 37 -14.52 21.48 16.42
N TYR A 38 -14.80 20.31 16.96
CA TYR A 38 -16.01 19.56 16.69
C TYR A 38 -16.63 19.13 18.01
N ASN A 39 -17.93 19.36 18.16
CA ASN A 39 -18.73 18.89 19.28
C ASN A 39 -19.94 18.16 18.68
N GLY A 40 -20.04 16.86 18.92
CA GLY A 40 -21.01 15.97 18.27
C GLY A 40 -20.57 14.51 18.37
N ILE A 41 -21.35 13.60 17.80
CA ILE A 41 -21.05 12.16 17.86
C ILE A 41 -19.88 11.85 16.91
N ILE A 42 -18.99 11.01 17.40
CA ILE A 42 -17.87 10.48 16.65
C ILE A 42 -18.06 8.99 16.44
N TYR A 43 -18.00 8.57 15.18
CA TYR A 43 -18.13 7.18 14.78
C TYR A 43 -16.76 6.53 14.62
N ASN A 44 -16.71 5.24 14.95
CA ASN A 44 -15.61 4.34 14.68
C ASN A 44 -16.18 3.11 13.97
N PHE A 45 -15.58 2.74 12.85
CA PHE A 45 -16.00 1.60 12.03
C PHE A 45 -14.91 0.54 12.03
N GLU A 46 -15.34 -0.72 12.08
CA GLU A 46 -14.50 -1.88 11.86
C GLU A 46 -15.03 -2.58 10.60
N LEU A 47 -14.17 -2.72 9.61
CA LEU A 47 -14.50 -3.37 8.33
C LEU A 47 -14.25 -4.87 8.44
N GLU A 48 -14.90 -5.64 7.57
CA GLU A 48 -14.78 -7.11 7.55
C GLU A 48 -13.33 -7.61 7.40
N ASN A 49 -12.49 -6.87 6.69
CA ASN A 49 -11.05 -7.15 6.56
C ASN A 49 -10.20 -6.75 7.78
N GLY A 50 -10.83 -6.44 8.92
CA GLY A 50 -10.18 -6.04 10.17
C GLY A 50 -9.67 -4.59 10.20
N ARG A 51 -9.83 -3.81 9.12
CA ARG A 51 -9.41 -2.40 9.12
C ARG A 51 -10.35 -1.55 9.97
N LYS A 52 -9.77 -0.59 10.68
CA LYS A 52 -10.52 0.34 11.55
C LYS A 52 -10.45 1.76 11.01
N ILE A 53 -11.60 2.39 10.82
CA ILE A 53 -11.73 3.80 10.49
C ILE A 53 -12.17 4.51 11.77
N LYS A 54 -11.31 5.38 12.30
CA LYS A 54 -11.52 6.03 13.60
C LYS A 54 -11.83 7.51 13.45
N ASN A 55 -12.51 8.04 14.46
CA ASN A 55 -12.71 9.48 14.66
C ASN A 55 -13.44 10.18 13.51
N VAL A 56 -14.57 9.62 13.07
CA VAL A 56 -15.35 10.15 11.94
C VAL A 56 -16.54 10.96 12.44
N THR A 57 -16.69 12.19 11.94
CA THR A 57 -17.86 13.03 12.24
C THR A 57 -19.12 12.49 11.59
N GLU A 58 -20.29 12.67 12.20
CA GLU A 58 -21.58 12.14 11.72
C GLU A 58 -21.89 12.43 10.24
N GLU A 59 -21.55 13.64 9.79
CA GLU A 59 -21.83 14.16 8.46
C GLU A 59 -20.75 13.81 7.43
N HIS A 60 -19.70 13.07 7.80
CA HIS A 60 -18.61 12.73 6.88
C HIS A 60 -19.13 11.80 5.76
N PRO A 61 -18.99 12.18 4.49
CA PRO A 61 -19.49 11.38 3.38
C PRO A 61 -18.50 10.26 3.03
N PHE A 62 -19.02 9.05 2.91
CA PHE A 62 -18.33 7.88 2.37
C PHE A 62 -18.87 7.54 1.00
N TYR A 63 -17.97 7.17 0.09
CA TYR A 63 -18.34 6.63 -1.21
C TYR A 63 -18.47 5.12 -1.10
N VAL A 64 -19.67 4.61 -1.36
CA VAL A 64 -20.01 3.20 -1.14
C VAL A 64 -20.63 2.58 -2.37
N LEU A 65 -20.50 1.26 -2.47
CA LEU A 65 -21.34 0.41 -3.31
C LEU A 65 -22.41 -0.22 -2.41
N ASN A 66 -23.66 0.04 -2.72
CA ASN A 66 -24.78 -0.57 -2.01
C ASN A 66 -25.06 -1.96 -2.60
N GLU A 67 -24.86 -3.02 -1.83
CA GLU A 67 -24.99 -4.40 -2.32
C GLU A 67 -26.40 -4.75 -2.79
N ASN A 68 -27.42 -4.16 -2.17
CA ASN A 68 -28.81 -4.46 -2.50
C ASN A 68 -29.23 -3.84 -3.83
N THR A 69 -28.71 -2.65 -4.15
CA THR A 69 -29.10 -1.90 -5.36
C THR A 69 -28.04 -1.96 -6.46
N LEU A 70 -26.83 -2.41 -6.13
CA LEU A 70 -25.63 -2.40 -6.98
C LEU A 70 -25.29 -1.02 -7.53
N LYS A 71 -25.60 0.04 -6.76
CA LYS A 71 -25.34 1.44 -7.14
C LYS A 71 -24.28 2.08 -6.25
N TYR A 72 -23.51 2.97 -6.86
CA TYR A 72 -22.55 3.81 -6.16
C TYR A 72 -23.22 5.08 -5.63
N GLU A 73 -23.01 5.39 -4.36
CA GLU A 73 -23.60 6.56 -3.73
C GLU A 73 -22.72 7.14 -2.61
N TRP A 74 -22.98 8.40 -2.28
CA TRP A 74 -22.36 9.08 -1.14
C TRP A 74 -23.29 9.00 0.06
N ILE A 75 -22.85 8.34 1.13
CA ILE A 75 -23.63 8.13 2.35
C ILE A 75 -22.88 8.74 3.53
N LYS A 76 -23.61 9.41 4.43
CA LYS A 76 -23.02 9.98 5.65
C LYS A 76 -22.63 8.89 6.63
N ALA A 77 -21.62 9.15 7.47
CA ALA A 77 -21.15 8.20 8.47
C ALA A 77 -22.28 7.62 9.34
N LYS A 78 -23.23 8.46 9.77
CA LYS A 78 -24.37 8.03 10.60
C LYS A 78 -25.36 7.10 9.91
N ASP A 79 -25.39 7.11 8.57
CA ASP A 79 -26.34 6.37 7.74
C ASP A 79 -25.71 5.10 7.12
N LEU A 80 -24.44 4.82 7.44
CA LEU A 80 -23.74 3.60 6.99
C LEU A 80 -24.37 2.33 7.60
N LYS A 81 -24.39 1.27 6.80
CA LYS A 81 -25.00 -0.03 7.13
C LYS A 81 -24.08 -1.15 6.65
N ILE A 82 -24.29 -2.36 7.17
CA ILE A 82 -23.46 -3.54 6.89
C ILE A 82 -23.39 -3.86 5.38
N ASN A 83 -24.48 -3.65 4.65
CA ASN A 83 -24.59 -3.89 3.20
C ASN A 83 -23.99 -2.77 2.31
N HIS A 84 -23.26 -1.82 2.91
CA HIS A 84 -22.55 -0.77 2.17
C HIS A 84 -21.06 -1.09 2.12
N LEU A 85 -20.58 -1.49 0.94
CA LEU A 85 -19.17 -1.76 0.71
C LEU A 85 -18.43 -0.44 0.50
N LEU A 86 -17.45 -0.14 1.35
CA LEU A 86 -16.63 1.07 1.21
C LEU A 86 -15.72 0.96 -0.01
N VAL A 87 -15.82 1.93 -0.92
CA VAL A 87 -15.01 1.98 -2.13
C VAL A 87 -13.67 2.62 -1.80
N ARG A 88 -12.58 1.94 -2.14
CA ARG A 88 -11.22 2.49 -2.03
C ARG A 88 -10.74 2.95 -3.41
N GLY A 89 -10.11 4.11 -3.45
CA GLY A 89 -9.30 4.48 -4.61
C GLY A 89 -8.11 3.53 -4.71
N GLU A 90 -8.09 2.67 -5.73
CA GLU A 90 -6.89 1.93 -6.07
C GLU A 90 -5.95 2.85 -6.84
N SER A 91 -4.70 2.94 -6.38
CA SER A 91 -3.64 3.51 -7.22
C SER A 91 -3.60 2.69 -8.50
N LYS A 92 -3.67 3.34 -9.65
CA LYS A 92 -3.10 2.74 -10.86
C LYS A 92 -1.66 2.39 -10.51
N ILE A 93 -1.28 1.12 -10.67
CA ILE A 93 0.07 0.64 -10.40
C ILE A 93 1.01 1.65 -11.03
N LEU A 94 1.80 2.35 -10.20
CA LEU A 94 2.88 3.17 -10.73
C LEU A 94 3.81 2.18 -11.41
N LYS A 95 3.81 2.19 -12.75
CA LYS A 95 4.86 1.49 -13.49
C LYS A 95 6.17 2.15 -13.04
N SER A 96 6.95 1.41 -12.26
CA SER A 96 8.33 1.78 -11.98
C SER A 96 9.08 1.58 -13.28
N ASP A 97 9.69 2.64 -13.82
CA ASP A 97 10.56 2.53 -15.00
C ASP A 97 11.82 1.70 -14.71
N ASN A 98 12.11 1.36 -13.45
CA ASN A 98 13.37 0.77 -13.02
C ASN A 98 13.19 -0.59 -12.36
N ILE A 99 13.14 -1.64 -13.18
CA ILE A 99 13.17 -3.08 -12.84
C ILE A 99 11.77 -3.70 -12.75
N GLU A 100 11.21 -4.00 -13.93
CA GLU A 100 10.10 -4.94 -14.12
C GLU A 100 10.59 -6.42 -14.13
N ASP A 101 11.87 -6.67 -13.81
CA ASP A 101 12.43 -8.02 -13.87
C ASP A 101 12.00 -8.86 -12.66
N MET A 102 11.04 -9.76 -12.90
CA MET A 102 10.52 -10.69 -11.89
C MET A 102 11.61 -11.56 -11.26
N ASP A 103 12.66 -11.93 -12.02
CA ASP A 103 13.74 -12.77 -11.49
C ASP A 103 14.59 -12.00 -10.46
N PHE A 104 14.73 -10.68 -10.65
CA PHE A 104 15.41 -9.81 -9.67
C PHE A 104 14.59 -9.69 -8.38
N TRP A 105 13.28 -9.43 -8.50
CA TRP A 105 12.39 -9.34 -7.34
C TRP A 105 12.28 -10.64 -6.58
N TRP A 106 12.26 -11.77 -7.28
CA TRP A 106 12.32 -13.08 -6.66
C TRP A 106 13.62 -13.27 -5.87
N LEU A 107 14.77 -12.90 -6.45
CA LEU A 107 16.07 -12.99 -5.78
C LEU A 107 16.13 -12.11 -4.52
N LEU A 108 15.59 -10.88 -4.58
CA LEU A 108 15.48 -10.01 -3.42
C LEU A 108 14.58 -10.60 -2.33
N GLY A 109 13.44 -11.18 -2.70
CA GLY A 109 12.55 -11.86 -1.76
C GLY A 109 13.23 -13.04 -1.07
N LEU A 110 13.96 -13.85 -1.84
CA LEU A 110 14.77 -14.95 -1.29
C LEU A 110 15.87 -14.43 -0.36
N PHE A 111 16.57 -13.36 -0.74
CA PHE A 111 17.58 -12.74 0.12
C PHE A 111 16.99 -12.18 1.41
N GLN A 112 15.80 -11.59 1.35
CA GLN A 112 15.12 -11.08 2.53
C GLN A 112 14.69 -12.21 3.49
N ALA A 113 14.34 -13.38 2.95
CA ALA A 113 13.90 -14.53 3.73
C ALA A 113 15.06 -15.36 4.32
N GLU A 114 16.09 -15.66 3.50
CA GLU A 114 17.13 -16.64 3.84
C GLU A 114 18.56 -16.10 3.67
N GLY A 115 18.71 -14.83 3.32
CA GLY A 115 19.98 -14.19 3.06
C GLY A 115 20.54 -13.40 4.23
N TYR A 116 21.86 -13.18 4.19
CA TYR A 116 22.56 -12.27 5.09
C TYR A 116 23.80 -11.68 4.42
N ILE A 117 24.32 -10.60 4.99
CA ILE A 117 25.57 -9.98 4.53
C ILE A 117 26.73 -10.53 5.34
N ARG A 118 27.73 -11.09 4.66
CA ARG A 118 29.01 -11.46 5.26
C ARG A 118 30.07 -10.47 4.81
N ILE A 119 30.82 -9.91 5.76
CA ILE A 119 31.93 -9.00 5.47
C ILE A 119 33.23 -9.77 5.65
N GLN A 120 34.09 -9.75 4.63
CA GLN A 120 35.43 -10.31 4.72
C GLN A 120 36.45 -9.29 4.22
N LYS A 121 37.35 -8.87 5.12
CA LYS A 121 38.24 -7.71 4.90
C LYS A 121 37.41 -6.46 4.57
N SER A 122 37.44 -6.01 3.32
CA SER A 122 36.69 -4.85 2.79
C SER A 122 35.60 -5.25 1.78
N THR A 123 35.35 -6.55 1.60
CA THR A 123 34.39 -7.07 0.62
C THR A 123 33.10 -7.52 1.31
N HIS A 124 31.96 -7.12 0.78
CA HIS A 124 30.64 -7.49 1.26
C HIS A 124 30.06 -8.58 0.35
N TYR A 125 29.65 -9.69 0.95
CA TYR A 125 29.06 -10.83 0.26
C TYR A 125 27.59 -10.93 0.64
N ALA A 126 26.71 -10.95 -0.36
CA ALA A 126 25.33 -11.39 -0.16
C ALA A 126 25.34 -12.93 -0.15
N VAL A 127 25.11 -13.52 1.01
CA VAL A 127 25.04 -14.99 1.17
C VAL A 127 23.59 -15.40 1.18
N LEU A 128 23.27 -16.46 0.44
CA LEU A 128 21.94 -17.08 0.40
C LEU A 128 22.04 -18.51 0.91
N THR A 129 21.22 -18.85 1.89
CA THR A 129 20.92 -20.26 2.17
C THR A 129 19.84 -20.69 1.20
N ILE A 130 19.99 -21.86 0.56
CA ILE A 130 19.06 -22.30 -0.48
C ILE A 130 18.88 -23.80 -0.36
N HIS A 131 17.64 -24.28 -0.43
CA HIS A 131 17.39 -25.71 -0.47
C HIS A 131 17.84 -26.33 -1.80
N LYS A 132 18.39 -27.54 -1.77
CA LYS A 132 18.95 -28.23 -2.97
C LYS A 132 17.97 -28.31 -4.16
N LYS A 133 16.66 -28.35 -3.89
CA LYS A 133 15.58 -28.39 -4.90
C LYS A 133 15.48 -27.09 -5.72
N GLU A 134 15.86 -25.95 -5.15
CA GLU A 134 15.73 -24.62 -5.77
C GLU A 134 17.00 -24.20 -6.51
N LEU A 135 18.09 -24.94 -6.31
CA LEU A 135 19.42 -24.65 -6.82
C LEU A 135 19.48 -24.52 -8.35
N LYS A 136 18.65 -25.28 -9.09
CA LYS A 136 18.53 -25.16 -10.55
C LYS A 136 17.94 -23.80 -10.96
N TYR A 137 16.92 -23.35 -10.24
CA TYR A 137 16.23 -22.09 -10.53
C TYR A 137 17.10 -20.89 -10.13
N VAL A 138 17.72 -20.93 -8.94
CA VAL A 138 18.65 -19.89 -8.50
C VAL A 138 19.81 -19.72 -9.47
N ARG A 139 20.44 -20.81 -9.93
CA ARG A 139 21.53 -20.73 -10.93
C ARG A 139 21.11 -20.03 -12.21
N LYS A 140 19.89 -20.29 -12.70
CA LYS A 140 19.35 -19.61 -13.89
C LYS A 140 19.27 -18.10 -13.66
N ILE A 141 18.77 -17.68 -12.50
CA ILE A 141 18.63 -16.27 -12.12
C ILE A 141 20.00 -15.60 -11.96
N LEU A 142 20.93 -16.23 -11.25
CA LEU A 142 22.26 -15.66 -11.05
C LEU A 142 23.02 -15.49 -12.36
N ASN A 143 22.94 -16.46 -13.27
CA ASN A 143 23.52 -16.34 -14.61
C ASN A 143 22.91 -15.18 -15.40
N LYS A 144 21.58 -14.98 -15.30
CA LYS A 144 20.90 -13.84 -15.95
C LYS A 144 21.48 -12.49 -15.52
N PHE A 145 21.87 -12.38 -14.25
CA PHE A 145 22.44 -11.15 -13.67
C PHE A 145 23.97 -11.14 -13.61
N ASN A 146 24.66 -12.08 -14.25
CA ASN A 146 26.12 -12.24 -14.20
C ASN A 146 26.69 -12.28 -12.75
N LEU A 147 25.96 -12.91 -11.84
CA LEU A 147 26.35 -13.10 -10.44
C LEU A 147 27.00 -14.48 -10.26
N ASN A 148 28.13 -14.52 -9.55
CA ASN A 148 28.89 -15.75 -9.30
C ASN A 148 28.57 -16.35 -7.92
N PHE A 149 28.59 -17.68 -7.82
CA PHE A 149 28.48 -18.44 -6.56
C PHE A 149 29.88 -18.90 -6.13
N GLN A 150 30.21 -18.81 -4.84
CA GLN A 150 31.41 -19.38 -4.23
C GLN A 150 31.05 -20.48 -3.24
#